data_AF-A0A4Q0U1C0-F1
#
_entry.id   AF-A0A4Q0U1C0-F1
#
_cell.length_a   1.000
_cell.length_b   1.000
_cell.length_c   1.000
_cell.angle_alpha   90.00
_cell.angle_beta   90.00
_cell.angle_gamma   90.00
#
_symmetry.space_group_name_H-M   'P 1'
#
loop_
_entity.id
_entity.type
_entity.pdbx_description
1 polymer ?
#
loop_
_entity_poly.entity_id
_entity_poly.type
_entity_poly.pdbx_seq_one_letter_code
_entity_poly.pdbx_strand_id
1 'polypeptide(L)'
;MKRILYFFSVMLCILAVTGCQDRDIIDFKDGVSLPPVTDLKSSLTPDNDAVLEWKLPSAIPEEIQRPLSVYVQVYKGAVLEHQISLEGEPTSWEYTLKEPESKYRIVVKVQGMLKEKPYGQSDEIYSLGQTVSIN
;
A
#
# COMPACT_ATOMS: atom_id res chain seq x y z
N MET A 1 -19.54 -27.83 -30.49
CA MET A 1 -19.43 -27.58 -29.03
C MET A 1 -17.98 -27.49 -28.54
N LYS A 2 -17.04 -28.36 -28.95
CA LYS A 2 -15.62 -28.30 -28.49
C LYS A 2 -14.89 -26.97 -28.81
N ARG A 3 -15.16 -26.34 -29.96
CA ARG A 3 -14.56 -25.05 -30.36
C ARG A 3 -14.99 -23.88 -29.46
N ILE A 4 -16.28 -23.81 -29.11
CA ILE A 4 -16.83 -22.77 -28.21
C ILE A 4 -16.27 -22.92 -26.80
N LEU A 5 -16.13 -24.16 -26.31
CA LEU A 5 -15.53 -24.44 -25.01
C LEU A 5 -14.05 -24.00 -24.96
N TYR A 6 -13.32 -24.19 -26.06
CA TYR A 6 -11.96 -23.69 -26.21
C TYR A 6 -11.89 -22.16 -26.16
N PHE A 7 -12.79 -21.45 -26.86
CA PHE A 7 -12.84 -19.99 -26.80
C PHE A 7 -13.15 -19.48 -25.39
N PHE A 8 -14.10 -20.11 -24.69
CA PHE A 8 -14.42 -19.75 -23.30
C PHE A 8 -13.25 -20.01 -22.35
N SER A 9 -12.55 -21.14 -22.50
CA SER A 9 -11.37 -21.47 -21.71
C SER A 9 -10.22 -20.49 -21.94
N VAL A 10 -9.96 -20.14 -23.20
CA VAL A 10 -8.88 -19.18 -23.54
C VAL A 10 -9.22 -17.79 -23.03
N MET A 11 -10.47 -17.34 -23.17
CA MET A 11 -10.90 -16.04 -22.64
C MET A 11 -10.85 -15.99 -21.12
N LEU A 12 -11.21 -17.06 -20.42
CA LEU A 12 -11.09 -17.17 -18.97
C LEU A 12 -9.64 -17.15 -18.50
N CYS A 13 -8.73 -17.82 -19.23
CA CYS A 13 -7.30 -17.76 -18.95
C CYS A 13 -6.77 -16.33 -19.11
N ILE A 14 -7.12 -15.62 -20.18
CA ILE A 14 -6.68 -14.23 -20.41
C ILE A 14 -7.14 -13.31 -19.28
N LEU A 15 -8.41 -13.42 -18.85
CA LEU A 15 -8.95 -12.63 -17.74
C LEU A 15 -8.24 -12.92 -16.41
N ALA A 16 -7.81 -14.17 -16.19
CA ALA A 16 -7.09 -14.56 -14.97
C ALA A 16 -5.67 -13.96 -14.91
N VAL A 17 -4.98 -13.79 -16.05
CA VAL A 17 -3.62 -13.21 -16.07
C VAL A 17 -3.62 -11.68 -16.00
N THR A 18 -4.70 -11.01 -16.46
CA THR A 18 -4.80 -9.54 -16.41
C THR A 18 -5.20 -8.98 -15.04
N GLY A 19 -5.49 -9.84 -14.06
CA GLY A 19 -5.93 -9.44 -12.72
C GLY A 19 -4.83 -8.99 -11.76
N CYS A 20 -3.54 -9.15 -12.12
CA CYS A 20 -2.43 -8.57 -11.37
C CYS A 20 -2.36 -7.06 -11.64
N GLN A 21 -3.28 -6.30 -11.04
CA GLN A 21 -3.19 -4.85 -11.02
C GLN A 21 -2.13 -4.46 -9.99
N ASP A 22 -0.97 -4.05 -10.49
CA ASP A 22 0.04 -3.39 -9.68
C ASP A 22 -0.45 -1.98 -9.35
N ARG A 23 -1.09 -1.83 -8.19
CA ARG A 23 -1.62 -0.53 -7.73
C ARG A 23 -0.53 0.53 -7.60
N ASP A 24 0.72 0.13 -7.43
CA ASP A 24 1.82 1.06 -7.33
C ASP A 24 2.06 1.81 -8.66
N ILE A 25 1.67 1.23 -9.80
CA ILE A 25 1.67 1.92 -11.11
C ILE A 25 0.49 2.91 -11.22
N ILE A 26 -0.67 2.55 -10.66
CA ILE A 26 -1.88 3.39 -10.73
C ILE A 26 -1.75 4.63 -9.83
N ASP A 27 -1.12 4.47 -8.67
CA ASP A 27 -0.87 5.55 -7.72
C ASP A 27 0.32 6.45 -8.14
N PHE A 28 1.11 6.02 -9.12
CA PHE A 28 2.27 6.77 -9.60
C PHE A 28 1.83 7.99 -10.40
N LYS A 29 2.25 9.17 -9.95
CA LYS A 29 2.06 10.44 -10.66
C LYS A 29 3.38 10.93 -11.22
N ASP A 30 3.37 11.38 -12.47
CA ASP A 30 4.52 12.05 -13.07
C ASP A 30 4.79 13.38 -12.35
N GLY A 31 6.05 13.65 -11.98
CA GLY A 31 6.46 14.88 -11.30
C GLY A 31 6.98 14.65 -9.88
N VAL A 32 6.43 15.37 -8.90
CA VAL A 32 6.88 15.32 -7.50
C VAL A 32 6.58 13.94 -6.90
N SER A 33 7.62 13.24 -6.44
CA SER A 33 7.51 11.92 -5.83
C SER A 33 7.98 11.94 -4.38
N LEU A 34 7.32 11.16 -3.52
CA LEU A 34 7.77 10.93 -2.16
C LEU A 34 8.66 9.68 -2.08
N PRO A 35 9.80 9.72 -1.35
CA PRO A 35 10.55 8.51 -1.04
C PRO A 35 9.70 7.57 -0.16
N PRO A 36 9.91 6.25 -0.26
CA PRO A 36 9.24 5.29 0.61
C PRO A 36 9.74 5.40 2.06
N VAL A 37 8.98 4.83 3.00
CA VAL A 37 9.48 4.59 4.36
C VAL A 37 10.69 3.65 4.32
N THR A 38 11.53 3.72 5.35
CA THR A 38 12.72 2.86 5.49
C THR A 38 12.66 2.06 6.78
N ASP A 39 13.48 1.02 6.89
CA ASP A 39 13.58 0.17 8.08
C ASP A 39 12.22 -0.38 8.55
N LEU A 40 11.30 -0.68 7.61
CA LEU A 40 10.00 -1.27 7.95
C LEU A 40 10.20 -2.66 8.56
N LYS A 41 9.72 -2.82 9.78
CA LYS A 41 9.76 -4.07 10.55
C LYS A 41 8.39 -4.39 11.10
N SER A 42 8.14 -5.68 11.27
CA SER A 42 6.97 -6.22 11.95
C SER A 42 7.39 -7.13 13.09
N SER A 43 6.71 -7.04 14.22
CA SER A 43 6.73 -8.03 15.30
C SER A 43 5.29 -8.45 15.63
N LEU A 44 5.15 -9.64 16.20
CA LEU A 44 3.86 -10.18 16.62
C LEU A 44 3.85 -10.31 18.14
N THR A 45 2.81 -9.77 18.78
CA THR A 45 2.58 -9.97 20.22
C THR A 45 1.92 -11.32 20.48
N PRO A 46 1.95 -11.82 21.75
CA PRO A 46 1.19 -13.02 22.13
C PRO A 46 -0.33 -12.90 21.89
N ASP A 47 -0.86 -11.68 21.80
CA ASP A 47 -2.28 -11.38 21.61
C ASP A 47 -2.67 -11.28 20.11
N ASN A 48 -1.76 -11.65 19.20
CA ASN A 48 -1.88 -11.56 17.74
C ASN A 48 -1.93 -10.14 17.19
N ASP A 49 -1.36 -9.18 17.92
CA ASP A 49 -1.19 -7.82 17.42
C ASP A 49 0.10 -7.73 16.60
N ALA A 50 -0.05 -7.31 15.35
CA ALA A 50 1.04 -6.96 14.47
C ALA A 50 1.50 -5.54 14.79
N VAL A 51 2.67 -5.41 15.41
CA VAL A 51 3.31 -4.12 15.66
C VAL A 51 4.25 -3.81 14.51
N LEU A 52 4.00 -2.70 13.85
CA LEU A 52 4.78 -2.21 12.72
C LEU A 52 5.57 -0.98 13.15
N GLU A 53 6.84 -0.97 12.76
CA GLU A 53 7.76 0.14 13.01
C GLU A 53 8.46 0.52 11.71
N TRP A 54 8.61 1.81 11.46
CA TRP A 54 9.30 2.33 10.28
C TRP A 54 9.96 3.68 10.57
N LYS A 55 10.82 4.10 9.65
CA LYS A 55 11.40 5.45 9.64
C LYS A 55 10.89 6.23 8.46
N LEU A 56 10.48 7.47 8.74
CA LEU A 56 10.11 8.42 7.70
C LEU A 56 11.35 8.87 6.91
N PRO A 57 11.20 9.09 5.60
CA PRO A 57 12.30 9.59 4.78
C PRO A 57 12.63 11.05 5.13
N SER A 58 13.91 11.38 5.06
CA SER A 58 14.41 12.74 5.34
C SER A 58 14.40 13.64 4.10
N ALA A 59 14.62 13.08 2.92
CA ALA A 59 14.66 13.79 1.64
C ALA A 59 13.25 14.05 1.08
N ILE A 60 12.48 14.90 1.76
CA ILE A 60 11.14 15.28 1.33
C ILE A 60 11.23 16.49 0.40
N PRO A 61 10.58 16.45 -0.79
CA PRO A 61 10.53 17.61 -1.70
C PRO A 61 9.91 18.85 -1.02
N GLU A 62 10.41 20.04 -1.37
CA GLU A 62 9.95 21.30 -0.77
C GLU A 62 8.50 21.64 -1.16
N GLU A 63 8.00 21.07 -2.24
CA GLU A 63 6.65 21.24 -2.76
C GLU A 63 5.60 20.53 -1.88
N ILE A 64 6.02 19.64 -0.98
CA ILE A 64 5.14 18.87 -0.11
C ILE A 64 4.92 19.60 1.23
N GLN A 65 3.67 19.63 1.68
CA GLN A 65 3.26 20.12 2.99
C GLN A 65 3.66 19.12 4.09
N ARG A 66 4.10 19.66 5.23
CA ARG A 66 4.28 18.91 6.47
C ARG A 66 3.20 19.30 7.50
N PRO A 67 2.84 18.43 8.44
CA PRO A 67 3.36 17.07 8.65
C PRO A 67 2.93 16.08 7.56
N LEU A 68 3.75 15.04 7.33
CA LEU A 68 3.39 13.92 6.46
C LEU A 68 2.44 12.95 7.17
N SER A 69 1.67 12.21 6.37
CA SER A 69 0.87 11.09 6.83
C SER A 69 1.51 9.77 6.37
N VAL A 70 1.10 8.67 7.00
CA VAL A 70 1.48 7.31 6.60
C VAL A 70 0.23 6.53 6.28
N TYR A 71 0.19 5.99 5.07
CA TYR A 71 -0.92 5.20 4.58
C TYR A 71 -0.57 3.71 4.66
N VAL A 72 -1.38 2.96 5.41
CA VAL A 72 -1.16 1.54 5.67
C VAL A 72 -2.29 0.73 5.04
N GLN A 73 -1.93 -0.35 4.36
CA GLN A 73 -2.86 -1.30 3.75
C GLN A 73 -2.55 -2.71 4.24
N VAL A 74 -3.56 -3.40 4.76
CA VAL A 74 -3.47 -4.78 5.24
C VAL A 74 -4.21 -5.69 4.28
N TYR A 75 -3.48 -6.63 3.68
CA TYR A 75 -4.02 -7.64 2.78
C TYR A 75 -4.01 -9.01 3.47
N LYS A 76 -5.12 -9.75 3.39
CA LYS A 76 -5.18 -11.19 3.68
C LYS A 76 -5.20 -11.95 2.36
N GLY A 77 -4.09 -12.60 2.01
CA GLY A 77 -3.88 -13.11 0.65
C GLY A 77 -3.99 -11.98 -0.40
N ALA A 78 -4.98 -12.06 -1.29
CA ALA A 78 -5.24 -11.05 -2.32
C ALA A 78 -6.31 -10.01 -1.93
N VAL A 79 -6.94 -10.17 -0.76
CA VAL A 79 -8.06 -9.32 -0.32
C VAL A 79 -7.55 -8.20 0.57
N LEU A 80 -7.91 -6.96 0.27
CA LEU A 80 -7.67 -5.82 1.15
C LEU A 80 -8.65 -5.88 2.33
N GLU A 81 -8.15 -6.18 3.53
CA GLU A 81 -8.94 -6.28 4.76
C GLU A 81 -9.09 -4.93 5.46
N HIS A 82 -8.04 -4.10 5.43
CA HIS A 82 -8.02 -2.83 6.13
C HIS A 82 -7.12 -1.83 5.41
N GLN A 83 -7.48 -0.55 5.50
CA GLN A 83 -6.64 0.57 5.07
C GLN A 83 -6.86 1.76 5.99
N ILE A 84 -5.81 2.49 6.30
CA ILE A 84 -5.85 3.67 7.17
C ILE A 84 -4.79 4.69 6.77
N SER A 85 -5.13 5.98 6.89
CA SER A 85 -4.16 7.07 6.83
C SER A 85 -3.92 7.58 8.25
N LEU A 86 -2.66 7.60 8.67
CA LEU A 86 -2.21 8.00 9.99
C LEU A 86 -1.51 9.37 9.88
N GLU A 87 -2.07 10.38 10.50
CA GLU A 87 -1.57 11.76 10.45
C GLU A 87 -0.46 12.03 11.49
N GLY A 88 0.32 13.09 11.28
CA GLY A 88 1.26 13.59 12.28
C GLY A 88 2.62 12.89 12.32
N GLU A 89 3.13 12.45 11.17
CA GLU A 89 4.43 11.80 11.05
C GLU A 89 4.63 10.57 11.95
N PRO A 90 3.67 9.62 11.97
CA PRO A 90 3.79 8.43 12.81
C PRO A 90 4.93 7.53 12.35
N THR A 91 5.57 6.86 13.30
CA THR A 91 6.68 5.91 13.08
C THR A 91 6.33 4.48 13.46
N SER A 92 5.13 4.25 14.00
CA SER A 92 4.63 2.93 14.35
C SER A 92 3.11 2.87 14.26
N TRP A 93 2.60 1.65 14.11
CA TRP A 93 1.17 1.36 14.19
C TRP A 93 0.94 -0.10 14.57
N GLU A 94 -0.19 -0.37 15.19
CA GLU A 94 -0.56 -1.68 15.71
C GLU A 94 -1.88 -2.14 15.07
N TYR A 95 -1.93 -3.43 14.72
CA TYR A 95 -3.10 -4.02 14.11
C TYR A 95 -3.35 -5.44 14.62
N THR A 96 -4.52 -5.66 15.21
CA THR A 96 -4.96 -6.98 15.66
C THR A 96 -5.35 -7.86 14.47
N LEU A 97 -4.65 -8.99 14.29
CA LEU A 97 -4.96 -9.95 13.24
C LEU A 97 -6.21 -10.75 13.61
N LYS A 98 -7.26 -10.67 12.79
CA LYS A 98 -8.52 -11.41 13.01
C LYS A 98 -8.36 -12.93 12.91
N GLU A 99 -7.46 -13.40 12.03
CA GLU A 99 -7.22 -14.81 11.73
C GLU A 99 -5.71 -15.10 11.73
N PRO A 100 -5.07 -15.32 12.89
CA PRO A 100 -3.61 -15.33 13.01
C PRO A 100 -2.89 -16.39 12.18
N GLU A 101 -3.56 -17.50 11.85
CA GLU A 101 -3.03 -18.57 10.98
C GLU A 101 -3.00 -18.20 9.48
N SER A 102 -3.57 -17.04 9.12
CA SER A 102 -3.62 -16.57 7.74
C SER A 102 -2.36 -15.78 7.36
N LYS A 103 -2.02 -15.84 6.08
CA LYS A 103 -0.93 -15.02 5.53
C LYS A 103 -1.39 -13.60 5.27
N TYR A 104 -0.77 -12.67 5.98
CA TYR A 104 -0.98 -11.24 5.79
C TYR A 104 0.18 -10.59 5.06
N ARG A 105 -0.15 -9.62 4.22
CA ARG A 105 0.79 -8.72 3.56
C ARG A 105 0.42 -7.30 3.92
N ILE A 106 1.29 -6.60 4.63
CA ILE A 106 1.06 -5.20 5.02
C ILE A 106 1.96 -4.30 4.20
N VAL A 107 1.35 -3.31 3.56
CA VAL A 107 2.03 -2.31 2.73
C VAL A 107 1.95 -0.96 3.43
N VAL A 108 3.09 -0.30 3.57
CA VAL A 108 3.22 1.02 4.19
C VAL A 108 3.75 2.02 3.16
N LYS A 109 3.01 3.11 2.96
CA LYS A 109 3.33 4.21 2.03
C LYS A 109 3.40 5.52 2.82
N VAL A 110 4.29 6.43 2.42
CA VAL A 110 4.25 7.83 2.84
C VAL A 110 3.18 8.53 2.01
N GLN A 111 2.38 9.36 2.66
CA GLN A 111 1.33 10.16 2.04
C GLN A 111 1.59 11.63 2.37
N GLY A 112 1.55 12.49 1.36
CA GLY A 112 1.74 13.92 1.51
C GLY A 112 0.85 14.71 0.59
N MET A 113 0.69 16.01 0.89
CA MET A 113 -0.12 16.94 0.11
C MET A 113 0.78 17.99 -0.53
N LEU A 114 0.57 18.34 -1.79
CA LEU A 114 1.25 19.45 -2.45
C LEU A 114 0.83 20.78 -1.82
N LYS A 115 1.79 21.70 -1.64
CA LYS A 115 1.54 23.08 -1.18
C LYS A 115 0.63 23.84 -2.13
N GLU A 116 0.85 23.66 -3.42
CA GLU A 116 0.07 24.26 -4.48
C GLU A 116 -0.69 23.18 -5.22
N LYS A 117 -2.02 23.31 -5.27
CA LYS A 117 -2.88 22.37 -5.96
C LYS A 117 -2.83 22.61 -7.47
N PRO A 118 -2.36 21.66 -8.28
CA PRO A 118 -2.41 21.80 -9.73
C PRO A 118 -3.88 21.76 -10.19
N TYR A 119 -4.25 22.65 -11.10
CA TYR A 119 -5.62 22.72 -11.61
C TYR A 119 -6.01 21.39 -12.29
N GLY A 120 -7.15 20.83 -11.87
CA GLY A 120 -7.68 19.59 -12.43
C GLY A 120 -6.94 18.31 -11.99
N GLN A 121 -5.97 18.40 -11.09
CA GLN A 121 -5.26 17.24 -10.54
C GLN A 121 -5.44 17.13 -9.03
N SER A 122 -5.27 15.91 -8.50
CA SER A 122 -5.19 15.68 -7.06
C SER A 122 -3.83 16.17 -6.56
N ASP A 123 -3.86 16.90 -5.45
CA ASP A 123 -2.73 17.39 -4.67
C ASP A 123 -2.12 16.32 -3.75
N GLU A 124 -2.73 15.15 -3.66
CA GLU A 124 -2.27 14.05 -2.81
C GLU A 124 -1.21 13.21 -3.53
N ILE A 125 -0.07 12.98 -2.88
CA ILE A 125 1.06 12.21 -3.39
C ILE A 125 1.30 11.03 -2.46
N TYR A 126 1.52 9.85 -3.05
CA TYR A 126 1.92 8.65 -2.33
C TYR A 126 3.33 8.23 -2.74
N SER A 127 4.11 7.72 -1.80
CA SER A 127 5.35 7.02 -2.12
C SER A 127 5.07 5.62 -2.67
N LEU A 128 6.12 4.98 -3.18
CA LEU A 128 6.12 3.53 -3.33
C LEU A 128 5.90 2.85 -1.96
N GLY A 129 5.27 1.67 -1.99
CA GLY A 129 5.01 0.89 -0.78
C GLY A 129 6.21 0.06 -0.34
N GLN A 130 6.50 0.06 0.96
CA GLN A 130 7.29 -1.00 1.58
C GLN A 130 6.37 -2.08 2.10
N THR A 131 6.77 -3.34 1.95
CA THR A 131 5.92 -4.49 2.27
C THR A 131 6.57 -5.37 3.32
N VAL A 132 5.79 -5.81 4.29
CA VAL A 132 6.13 -6.91 5.21
C VAL A 132 5.09 -8.01 5.09
N SER A 133 5.55 -9.25 5.27
CA SER A 133 4.68 -10.44 5.26
C SER A 133 4.66 -11.04 6.65
N ILE A 134 3.47 -11.33 7.16
CA ILE A 134 3.24 -11.97 8.45
C ILE A 134 2.56 -13.32 8.17
N ASN A 135 3.10 -14.38 8.77
CA ASN A 135 2.57 -15.75 8.69
C ASN A 135 2.16 -16.24 10.06
#